data_AF-A0A8T7H044-F1
#
_entry.id   AF-A0A8T7H044-F1
#
_cell.length_a   1.000
_cell.length_b   1.000
_cell.length_c   1.000
_cell.angle_alpha   90.00
_cell.angle_beta   90.00
_cell.angle_gamma   90.00
#
_symmetry.space_group_name_H-M   'P 1'
#
loop_
_entity.id
_entity.type
_entity.pdbx_description
1 polymer ?
#
loop_
_entity_poly.entity_id
_entity_poly.type
_entity_poly.pdbx_seq_one_letter_code
_entity_poly.pdbx_strand_id
1 'polypeptide(L)' 'MADNKFEKARKVGARAFQLALNALPNINVNPEEIGFLDPVYVAYVEYEKGKTPLKVVKK' A
#
# COMPACT_ATOMS: atom_id res chain seq x y z
N MET A 1 2.63 5.20 15.98
CA MET A 1 4.08 5.44 15.82
C MET A 1 4.31 5.82 14.38
N ALA A 2 4.86 7.01 14.12
CA ALA A 2 5.19 7.41 12.76
C ALA A 2 6.34 6.53 12.27
N ASP A 3 6.14 5.84 11.14
CA ASP A 3 7.20 5.07 10.50
C ASP A 3 8.33 6.01 10.05
N ASN A 4 9.59 5.56 10.15
CA ASN A 4 10.71 6.29 9.56
C ASN A 4 10.70 6.18 8.02
N LYS A 5 11.56 6.96 7.35
CA LYS A 5 11.62 6.98 5.87
C LYS A 5 11.86 5.60 5.23
N PHE A 6 12.60 4.71 5.90
CA PHE A 6 12.89 3.37 5.40
C PHE A 6 11.71 2.41 5.60
N GLU A 7 11.04 2.50 6.74
CA GLU A 7 9.84 1.75 7.07
C GLU A 7 8.68 2.11 6.14
N LYS A 8 8.49 3.41 5.88
CA LYS A 8 7.52 3.91 4.90
C LYS A 8 7.80 3.33 3.52
N ALA A 9 9.04 3.49 3.02
CA ALA A 9 9.42 2.98 1.71
C ALA A 9 9.21 1.46 1.60
N ARG A 10 9.57 0.69 2.64
CA ARG A 10 9.44 -0.77 2.62
C ARG A 10 7.98 -1.23 2.71
N LYS A 11 7.16 -0.57 3.53
CA LYS A 11 5.71 -0.85 3.62
C LYS A 11 5.00 -0.60 2.30
N VAL A 12 5.23 0.57 1.69
CA VAL A 12 4.64 0.92 0.40
C VAL A 12 5.11 -0.05 -0.69
N GLY A 13 6.41 -0.33 -0.77
CA GLY A 13 6.94 -1.27 -1.77
C GLY A 13 6.42 -2.71 -1.62
N ALA A 14 6.37 -3.22 -0.38
CA ALA A 14 5.83 -4.56 -0.11
C ALA A 14 4.34 -4.65 -0.45
N ARG A 15 3.57 -3.60 -0.14
CA ARG A 15 2.14 -3.56 -0.45
C ARG A 15 1.88 -3.41 -1.95
N ALA A 16 2.64 -2.58 -2.66
CA ALA A 16 2.55 -2.43 -4.10
C ALA A 16 2.78 -3.78 -4.82
N PHE A 17 3.74 -4.58 -4.34
CA PHE A 17 3.97 -5.92 -4.87
C PHE A 17 2.76 -6.85 -4.67
N GLN A 18 2.12 -6.82 -3.50
CA GLN A 18 0.89 -7.60 -3.26
C GLN A 18 -0.23 -7.19 -4.23
N LEU A 19 -0.43 -5.88 -4.43
CA LEU A 19 -1.44 -5.35 -5.35
C LEU A 19 -1.17 -5.74 -6.80
N ALA A 20 0.10 -5.72 -7.23
CA ALA A 20 0.51 -6.20 -8.56
C ALA A 20 0.22 -7.70 -8.77
N LEU A 21 0.13 -8.48 -7.68
CA LEU A 21 -0.28 -9.88 -7.69
C LEU A 21 -1.80 -10.07 -7.50
N ASN A 22 -2.61 -9.05 -7.83
CA ASN A 22 -4.06 -9.05 -7.68
C ASN A 22 -4.57 -9.20 -6.24
N ALA A 23 -3.79 -8.79 -5.23
CA ALA A 23 -4.35 -8.62 -3.89
C ALA A 23 -5.40 -7.51 -3.88
N LEU A 24 -6.45 -7.69 -3.08
CA LEU A 24 -7.51 -6.69 -2.97
C LEU A 24 -7.00 -5.43 -2.23
N PRO A 25 -7.29 -4.21 -2.75
CA PRO A 25 -7.02 -2.98 -2.03
C PRO A 25 -8.00 -2.78 -0.86
N ASN A 26 -7.52 -2.18 0.23
CA ASN A 26 -8.30 -1.83 1.43
C ASN A 26 -8.95 -0.44 1.34
N ILE A 27 -8.88 0.19 0.18
CA ILE A 27 -9.51 1.46 -0.13
C ILE A 27 -10.63 1.24 -1.16
N ASN A 28 -11.69 2.03 -1.09
CA ASN A 28 -12.67 2.07 -2.17
C ASN A 28 -11.99 2.75 -3.35
N VAL A 29 -11.60 1.92 -4.32
CA VAL A 29 -11.18 2.35 -5.63
C VAL A 29 -12.36 2.11 -6.55
N ASN A 30 -12.79 3.12 -7.30
CA ASN A 30 -13.84 2.87 -8.28
C ASN A 30 -13.33 1.82 -9.28
N PRO A 31 -14.11 0.78 -9.63
CA PRO A 31 -13.67 -0.29 -10.53
C PRO A 31 -13.14 0.21 -11.87
N GLU A 32 -13.64 1.34 -12.35
CA GLU A 32 -13.20 2.03 -13.58
C GLU A 32 -11.77 2.58 -13.47
N GLU A 33 -11.29 2.86 -12.26
CA GLU A 33 -9.94 3.36 -11.98
C GLU A 33 -8.94 2.20 -11.73
N ILE A 34 -9.42 1.04 -11.26
CA ILE A 34 -8.58 -0.11 -10.85
C ILE A 34 -7.70 -0.63 -11.99
N GLY A 35 -8.19 -0.64 -13.23
CA GLY A 35 -7.44 -1.11 -14.40
C GLY A 35 -6.29 -0.17 -14.83
N PHE A 36 -6.28 1.08 -14.34
CA PHE A 36 -5.32 2.11 -14.73
C PHE A 36 -4.46 2.62 -13.58
N LEU A 37 -4.75 2.22 -12.34
CA LEU A 37 -4.05 2.72 -11.16
C LEU A 37 -2.76 1.93 -10.92
N ASP A 38 -1.64 2.65 -10.97
CA ASP A 38 -0.32 2.15 -10.57
C ASP A 38 -0.38 1.51 -9.17
N PRO A 39 0.02 0.23 -9.01
CA PRO A 39 0.05 -0.45 -7.71
C PRO A 39 0.83 0.32 -6.64
N VAL A 40 1.86 1.07 -7.04
CA VAL A 40 2.65 1.92 -6.13
C VAL A 40 1.78 3.06 -5.59
N TYR A 41 1.01 3.70 -6.46
CA TYR A 41 0.10 4.78 -6.07
C TYR A 41 -1.00 4.26 -5.13
N VAL A 42 -1.61 3.13 -5.44
CA VAL A 42 -2.65 2.51 -4.58
C VAL A 42 -2.08 2.18 -3.20
N ALA A 43 -0.89 1.57 -3.14
CA ALA A 43 -0.20 1.28 -1.88
C ALA A 43 0.15 2.56 -1.10
N TYR A 44 0.55 3.63 -1.78
CA TYR A 44 0.82 4.92 -1.15
C TYR A 44 -0.45 5.52 -0.54
N VAL A 45 -1.57 5.51 -1.26
CA VAL A 45 -2.87 6.00 -0.75
C VAL A 45 -3.37 5.16 0.43
N GLU A 46 -3.20 3.84 0.39
CA GLU A 46 -3.51 2.98 1.54
C GLU A 46 -2.66 3.33 2.76
N TYR A 47 -1.37 3.62 2.55
CA TYR A 47 -0.46 3.99 3.62
C TYR A 47 -0.85 5.32 4.27
N GLU A 48 -1.11 6.35 3.46
CA GLU A 48 -1.53 7.67 3.96
C GLU A 48 -2.88 7.60 4.70
N LYS A 49 -3.78 6.69 4.30
CA LYS A 49 -5.06 6.43 4.98
C LYS A 49 -4.93 5.48 6.19
N GLY A 50 -3.73 5.00 6.52
CA GLY A 50 -3.49 4.06 7.62
C GLY A 50 -4.14 2.68 7.43
N LYS A 51 -4.45 2.30 6.18
CA LYS A 51 -5.15 1.05 5.83
C LYS A 51 -4.23 -0.05 5.31
N THR A 52 -2.92 0.19 5.25
CA THR A 52 -1.94 -0.82 4.85
C THR A 52 -1.89 -1.95 5.88
N PRO A 53 -2.14 -3.21 5.50
CA PRO A 53 -2.22 -4.34 6.43
C PRO A 53 -0.83 -4.91 6.78
N LEU A 54 0.13 -4.03 7.11
CA LEU A 54 1.52 -4.39 7.42
C LEU A 54 1.97 -3.77 8.73
N LYS A 55 2.61 -4.57 9.59
CA LYS A 55 3.22 -4.11 10.84
C LYS A 55 4.73 -4.19 10.74
N VAL A 56 5.43 -3.11 11.09
CA VAL A 56 6.89 -3.15 11.26
C VAL A 56 7.21 -3.85 12.58
N VAL A 57 8.07 -4.86 12.53
CA VAL A 57 8.67 -5.51 13.70
C VAL A 57 10.16 -5.20 13.67
N LYS A 58 10.65 -4.58 14.75
CA LYS A 58 12.07 -4.30 14.96
C LYS A 58 12.66 -5.42 15.81
N LYS A 59 13.88 -5.82 15.48
CA LYS A 59 14.68 -6.69 16.36
C LYS A 59 15.16 -5.89 17.56
#